data_AF-A0A2V7HGG8-F1
#
_entry.id   AF-A0A2V7HGG8-F1
#
_cell.length_a   1.000
_cell.length_b   1.000
_cell.length_c   1.000
_cell.angle_alpha   90.00
_cell.angle_beta   90.00
_cell.angle_gamma   90.00
#
_symmetry.space_group_name_H-M   'P 1'
#
loop_
_entity.id
_entity.type
_entity.pdbx_description
1 polymer ?
#
loop_
_entity_poly.entity_id
_entity_poly.type
_entity_poly.pdbx_seq_one_letter_code
_entity_poly.pdbx_strand_id
1 'polypeptide(L)'
;MNGLVLLVAGAGVLAGCARPPYVEPAANGAVIKSARLGLYTKEVMTKKEPDTLVANDATICRVPPDRYKSTAVHTLVYCNWQ
;
A
#
# COMPACT_ATOMS: atom_id res chain seq x y z
N MET A 1 -21.60 2.54 -56.37
CA MET A 1 -21.88 2.76 -54.93
C MET A 1 -21.14 1.66 -54.17
N ASN A 2 -19.81 1.80 -54.11
CA ASN A 2 -19.03 2.36 -52.99
C ASN A 2 -19.00 1.41 -51.79
N GLY A 3 -17.84 0.77 -51.65
CA GLY A 3 -17.51 -0.22 -50.64
C GLY A 3 -17.49 0.36 -49.22
N LEU A 4 -17.93 -0.47 -48.29
CA LEU A 4 -17.94 -0.19 -46.87
C LEU A 4 -16.64 -0.75 -46.26
N VAL A 5 -15.65 0.11 -46.09
CA VAL A 5 -14.44 -0.17 -45.30
C VAL A 5 -14.84 -0.08 -43.82
N LEU A 6 -14.85 -1.21 -43.13
CA LEU A 6 -15.03 -1.28 -41.68
C LEU A 6 -13.66 -1.53 -41.02
N LEU A 7 -13.06 -0.43 -40.57
CA LEU A 7 -11.95 -0.41 -39.62
C LEU A 7 -12.39 -1.04 -38.30
N VAL A 8 -11.89 -2.24 -37.98
CA VAL A 8 -11.86 -2.73 -36.59
C VAL A 8 -10.48 -2.43 -36.04
N ALA A 9 -10.38 -1.22 -35.49
CA ALA A 9 -9.24 -0.73 -34.76
C ALA A 9 -8.98 -1.58 -33.51
N GLY A 10 -7.71 -1.97 -33.33
CA GLY A 10 -7.08 -2.03 -32.01
C GLY A 10 -7.64 -3.04 -31.00
N ALA A 11 -7.55 -4.34 -31.28
CA ALA A 11 -7.52 -5.36 -30.22
C ALA A 11 -6.14 -5.35 -29.53
N GLY A 12 -5.83 -4.25 -28.87
CA GLY A 12 -4.57 -4.02 -28.15
C GLY A 12 -4.86 -3.41 -26.79
N VAL A 13 -5.71 -4.05 -25.98
CA VAL A 13 -5.97 -3.62 -24.61
C VAL A 13 -5.31 -4.61 -23.66
N LEU A 14 -4.05 -4.31 -23.36
CA LEU A 14 -3.46 -4.37 -22.03
C LEU A 14 -3.88 -5.60 -21.20
N ALA A 15 -3.19 -6.72 -21.42
CA ALA A 15 -2.95 -7.70 -20.36
C ALA A 15 -2.05 -7.05 -19.29
N GLY A 16 -2.59 -6.04 -18.61
CA GLY A 16 -1.99 -5.48 -17.41
C GLY A 16 -1.92 -6.60 -16.39
N CYS A 17 -0.78 -6.70 -15.71
CA CYS A 17 -0.63 -7.55 -14.52
C CYS A 17 -1.71 -7.14 -13.51
N ALA A 18 -2.87 -7.78 -13.55
CA ALA A 18 -3.96 -7.52 -12.63
C ALA A 18 -3.48 -7.91 -11.24
N ARG A 19 -3.19 -6.90 -10.41
CA ARG A 19 -2.79 -7.12 -9.03
C ARG A 19 -3.93 -7.90 -8.35
N PRO A 20 -3.67 -9.09 -7.79
CA PRO A 20 -4.73 -9.89 -7.20
C PRO A 20 -5.49 -9.06 -6.17
N PRO A 21 -6.83 -9.20 -6.10
CA PRO A 21 -7.65 -8.41 -5.21
C PRO A 21 -7.20 -8.65 -3.77
N TYR A 22 -6.81 -7.57 -3.10
CA TYR A 22 -6.33 -7.61 -1.71
C TYR A 22 -7.46 -7.91 -0.72
N VAL A 23 -8.70 -7.76 -1.17
CA VAL A 23 -9.94 -7.88 -0.40
C VAL A 23 -10.80 -8.97 -1.05
N GLU A 24 -11.15 -9.99 -0.29
CA GLU A 24 -12.01 -11.10 -0.71
C GLU A 24 -13.36 -11.02 0.04
N PRO A 25 -14.50 -11.29 -0.62
CA PRO A 25 -15.78 -11.39 0.05
C PRO A 25 -15.79 -12.58 1.02
N ALA A 26 -16.43 -12.42 2.17
CA ALA A 26 -16.64 -13.45 3.18
C ALA A 26 -18.12 -13.46 3.62
N ALA A 27 -18.55 -14.55 4.27
CA ALA A 27 -19.96 -14.79 4.60
C ALA A 27 -20.65 -13.62 5.33
N ASN A 28 -19.90 -12.83 6.11
CA ASN A 28 -20.41 -11.67 6.86
C ASN A 28 -19.63 -10.36 6.55
N GLY A 29 -19.01 -10.23 5.38
CA GLY A 29 -18.25 -9.02 5.03
C GLY A 29 -17.13 -9.26 4.04
N ALA A 30 -15.95 -8.74 4.33
CA ALA A 30 -14.77 -8.91 3.48
C ALA A 30 -13.53 -9.21 4.32
N VAL A 31 -12.60 -9.97 3.77
CA VAL A 31 -11.34 -10.38 4.39
C VAL A 31 -10.18 -9.85 3.56
N ILE A 32 -9.17 -9.29 4.22
CA ILE A 32 -7.93 -8.92 3.56
C ILE A 32 -7.03 -10.15 3.52
N LYS A 33 -6.84 -10.76 2.35
CA LYS A 33 -6.16 -12.06 2.15
C LYS A 33 -4.72 -12.10 2.67
N SER A 34 -4.08 -10.95 2.86
CA SER A 34 -2.70 -10.84 3.34
C SER A 34 -2.53 -9.77 4.41
N ALA A 35 -3.54 -9.59 5.27
CA ALA A 35 -3.39 -8.75 6.46
C ALA A 35 -2.29 -9.32 7.35
N ARG A 36 -1.14 -8.66 7.36
CA ARG A 36 -0.08 -8.95 8.33
C ARG A 36 -0.46 -8.25 9.62
N LEU A 37 -0.58 -9.02 10.70
CA LEU A 37 -0.77 -8.46 12.05
C LEU A 37 0.40 -7.52 12.35
N GLY A 38 0.10 -6.36 12.95
CA GLY A 38 1.10 -5.32 13.22
C GLY A 38 1.30 -4.31 12.09
N LEU A 39 0.89 -4.60 10.85
CA LEU A 39 1.07 -3.66 9.72
C LEU A 39 -0.08 -2.64 9.63
N TYR A 40 0.20 -1.43 10.10
CA TYR A 40 -0.76 -0.32 10.17
C TYR A 40 -0.15 0.98 9.65
N THR A 41 -1.00 1.90 9.22
CA THR A 41 -0.61 3.28 8.98
C THR A 41 -0.77 4.06 10.28
N LYS A 42 0.30 4.63 10.81
CA LYS A 42 0.25 5.53 11.97
C LYS A 42 1.05 6.80 11.71
N GLU A 43 0.70 7.84 12.44
CA GLU A 43 1.43 9.09 12.44
C GLU A 43 2.71 8.96 13.29
N VAL A 44 3.83 9.40 12.73
CA VAL A 44 5.12 9.44 13.44
C VAL A 44 5.12 10.65 14.36
N MET A 45 5.10 10.44 15.67
CA MET A 45 5.11 11.52 16.66
C MET A 45 6.52 11.91 17.11
N THR A 46 7.45 10.95 17.10
CA THR A 46 8.86 11.20 17.39
C THR A 46 9.75 10.13 16.76
N LYS A 47 11.06 10.37 16.82
CA LYS A 47 12.09 9.52 16.21
C LYS A 47 13.17 9.23 17.24
N LYS A 48 13.60 7.97 17.32
CA LYS A 48 14.73 7.53 18.14
C LYS A 48 15.82 6.96 17.24
N GLU A 49 17.01 7.54 17.33
CA GLU A 49 18.14 7.09 16.52
C GLU A 49 18.53 5.65 16.85
N PRO A 50 19.02 4.88 15.86
CA PRO A 50 19.27 5.28 14.48
C PRO A 50 18.13 4.99 13.48
N ASP A 51 17.09 4.26 13.92
CA ASP A 51 16.22 3.52 13.01
C ASP A 51 14.75 3.40 13.46
N THR A 52 14.36 4.06 14.55
CA THR A 52 13.08 3.80 15.22
C THR A 52 12.12 4.99 15.12
N LEU A 53 10.95 4.76 14.53
CA LEU A 53 9.82 5.69 14.53
C LEU A 53 8.90 5.35 15.71
N VAL A 54 8.29 6.36 16.32
CA VAL A 54 7.40 6.19 17.49
C VAL A 54 6.07 6.89 17.21
N ALA A 55 4.97 6.19 17.46
CA ALA A 55 3.61 6.71 17.31
C ALA A 55 3.06 7.27 18.64
N ASN A 56 1.83 7.82 18.61
CA ASN A 56 1.18 8.43 19.77
C ASN A 56 0.84 7.45 20.89
N ASP A 57 0.55 6.20 20.57
CA ASP A 57 0.25 5.11 21.48
C ASP A 57 1.51 4.40 22.00
N ALA A 58 2.68 5.05 21.85
CA ALA A 58 4.00 4.55 22.17
C ALA A 58 4.43 3.28 21.41
N THR A 59 3.67 2.84 20.40
CA THR A 59 4.14 1.77 19.52
C THR A 59 5.30 2.22 18.67
N ILE A 60 6.18 1.27 18.35
CA ILE A 60 7.41 1.53 17.62
C ILE A 60 7.42 0.83 16.27
N CYS A 61 8.10 1.45 15.31
CA CYS A 61 8.33 0.91 13.98
C CYS A 61 9.82 1.05 13.65
N ARG A 62 10.51 -0.07 13.47
CA ARG A 62 11.90 -0.07 12.99
C ARG A 62 11.94 0.01 11.48
N VAL A 63 12.74 0.92 10.95
CA VAL A 63 12.87 1.16 9.51
C VAL A 63 14.33 1.27 9.09
N PRO A 64 14.68 0.99 7.82
CA PRO A 64 16.04 1.20 7.35
C PRO A 64 16.53 2.64 7.56
N PRO A 65 17.84 2.88 7.77
CA PRO A 65 18.38 4.20 8.07
C PRO A 65 18.00 5.29 7.06
N ASP A 66 17.92 4.97 5.77
CA ASP A 66 17.52 5.93 4.73
C ASP A 66 16.06 6.36 4.88
N ARG A 67 15.17 5.43 5.25
CA ARG A 67 13.78 5.76 5.57
C ARG A 67 13.71 6.54 6.88
N TYR A 68 14.46 6.15 7.90
CA TYR A 68 14.51 6.88 9.16
C TYR A 68 14.90 8.34 8.93
N LYS A 69 15.97 8.60 8.17
CA LYS A 69 16.44 9.96 7.85
C LYS A 69 15.40 10.78 7.08
N SER A 70 14.78 10.19 6.05
CA SER A 70 13.81 10.87 5.17
C SER A 70 12.42 11.05 5.77
N THR A 71 12.08 10.32 6.83
CA THR A 71 10.75 10.41 7.47
C THR A 71 10.70 11.62 8.40
N ALA A 72 9.78 12.54 8.15
CA ALA A 72 9.50 13.68 9.03
C ALA A 72 8.52 13.30 10.15
N VAL A 73 8.57 14.01 11.27
CA VAL A 73 7.52 13.92 12.30
C VAL A 73 6.20 14.43 11.69
N HIS A 74 5.07 13.92 12.18
CA HIS A 74 3.71 14.14 11.66
C HIS A 74 3.44 13.58 10.26
N THR A 75 4.28 12.64 9.79
CA THR A 75 3.98 11.88 8.57
C THR A 75 3.28 10.56 8.88
N LEU A 76 2.33 10.19 8.02
CA LEU A 76 1.68 8.88 8.07
C LEU A 76 2.59 7.83 7.43
N VAL A 77 2.95 6.80 8.19
CA VAL A 77 3.83 5.73 7.74
C VAL A 77 3.14 4.38 7.91
N TYR A 78 3.04 3.65 6.80
CA TYR A 78 2.65 2.24 6.80
C TYR A 78 3.83 1.37 7.21
N CYS A 79 3.72 0.72 8.37
CA CYS A 79 4.79 -0.07 8.97
C CYS A 79 4.25 -1.16 9.90
N ASN A 80 5.11 -2.12 10.23
CA ASN A 80 4.87 -3.06 11.31
C ASN A 80 5.09 -2.38 12.68
N TRP A 81 4.04 -1.78 13.23
CA TRP A 81 4.04 -1.14 14.54
C TRP A 81 3.91 -2.20 15.65
N GLN A 82 4.76 -2.11 16.68
CA GLN A 82 4.84 -3.04 17.81
C GLN A 82 4.65 -2.32 19.14
#